data_AF-A0A7R9VX73-F1
#
_entry.id   AF-A0A7R9VX73-F1
#
_cell.length_a   1.000
_cell.length_b   1.000
_cell.length_c   1.000
_cell.angle_alpha   90.00
_cell.angle_beta   90.00
_cell.angle_gamma   90.00
#
_symmetry.space_group_name_H-M   'P 1'
#
loop_
_entity.id
_entity.type
_entity.pdbx_description
1 polymer ?
#
loop_
_entity_poly.entity_id
_entity_poly.type
_entity_poly.pdbx_seq_one_letter_code
_entity_poly.pdbx_strand_id
1 'polypeptide(L)'
;ASFNALNQMVQSAMGTLQAMVDARSRKARAAGSAKPPLFKITFSLQSVDIVIQPPVNEVNKVLGRLVRSMVESSKAFVRWMDGTCIEAPEQRGANEDDEPVVFTFYWDVAANPSVIKVMLTLNQSIQRAISGVSRYAESWRRQQSLWKTDKASVLDKFAAKDPPAAAYEEKLTKYTRMAADLAMQARDVDQEFVRVSCHALASSVRDEALGWVRAISASMRSIDMAALSSVRERIRDSDRALHARPSTLEELKAVLGLIAWTRSESMAMELKYADLEERFRTRVLFAQPADAAAACAEYDDACTVRGAWLELVDEADR
;
A
#
# COMPACT_ATOMS: atom_id res chain seq x y z
N ALA A 1 30.00 37.22 35.00
CA ALA A 1 30.69 36.41 33.98
C ALA A 1 29.94 35.09 33.69
N SER A 2 29.65 34.28 34.72
CA SER A 2 29.04 32.95 34.58
C SER A 2 27.66 32.95 33.88
N PHE A 3 26.78 33.91 34.18
CA PHE A 3 25.48 34.02 33.50
C PHE A 3 25.59 34.24 31.98
N ASN A 4 26.47 35.16 31.55
CA ASN A 4 26.67 35.44 30.13
C ASN A 4 27.27 34.25 29.39
N ALA A 5 28.22 33.55 30.03
CA ALA A 5 28.81 32.33 29.48
C ALA A 5 27.78 31.21 29.32
N LEU A 6 26.88 31.01 30.29
CA LEU A 6 25.81 30.01 30.21
C LEU A 6 24.77 30.34 29.14
N ASN A 7 24.38 31.61 29.01
CA ASN A 7 23.54 32.05 27.90
C ASN A 7 24.19 31.77 26.55
N GLN A 8 25.48 32.11 26.40
CA GLN A 8 26.22 31.87 25.16
C GLN A 8 26.35 30.37 24.86
N MET A 9 26.59 29.54 25.88
CA MET A 9 26.64 28.08 25.74
C MET A 9 25.30 27.53 25.21
N VAL A 10 24.18 27.87 25.85
CA VAL A 10 22.85 27.39 25.43
C VAL A 10 22.48 27.92 24.05
N GLN A 11 22.73 29.20 23.77
CA GLN A 11 22.46 29.80 22.46
C GLN A 11 23.31 29.17 21.36
N SER A 12 24.58 28.86 21.62
CA SER A 12 25.46 28.20 20.66
C SER A 12 25.01 26.76 20.37
N ALA A 13 24.66 26.01 21.42
CA ALA A 13 24.13 24.65 21.27
C ALA A 13 22.83 24.62 20.45
N MET A 14 21.88 25.49 20.79
CA MET A 14 20.62 25.58 20.05
C MET A 14 20.80 26.10 18.63
N GLY A 15 21.68 27.08 18.43
CA GLY A 15 22.01 27.62 17.11
C GLY A 15 22.64 26.56 16.20
N THR A 16 23.46 25.68 16.77
CA THR A 16 24.05 24.54 16.06
C THR A 16 22.98 23.54 15.63
N LEU A 17 22.06 23.18 16.54
CA LEU A 17 20.93 22.30 16.20
C LEU A 17 20.02 22.93 15.14
N GLN A 18 19.77 24.23 15.25
CA GLN A 18 18.96 24.95 14.28
C GLN A 18 19.63 24.95 12.91
N ALA A 19 20.93 25.24 12.82
CA ALA A 19 21.68 25.18 11.58
C ALA A 19 21.66 23.76 10.96
N MET A 20 21.75 22.71 11.79
CA MET A 20 21.61 21.33 11.33
C MET A 20 20.24 21.05 10.71
N VAL A 21 19.16 21.54 11.34
CA VAL A 21 17.79 21.39 10.84
C VAL A 21 17.58 22.20 9.56
N ASP A 22 18.00 23.46 9.55
CA ASP A 22 17.79 24.39 8.43
C ASP A 22 18.57 23.98 7.18
N ALA A 23 19.78 23.41 7.34
CA ALA A 23 20.57 22.83 6.26
C ALA A 23 19.90 21.63 5.56
N ARG A 24 18.78 21.12 6.10
CA ARG A 24 17.99 20.02 5.55
C ARG A 24 16.56 20.46 5.23
N SER A 25 16.27 21.74 5.39
CA SER A 25 14.94 22.29 5.13
C SER A 25 14.56 22.15 3.66
N ARG A 26 13.26 22.25 3.37
CA ARG A 26 12.77 22.34 1.98
C ARG A 26 13.46 23.45 1.18
N LYS A 27 13.76 24.59 1.83
CA LYS A 27 14.47 25.72 1.19
C LYS A 27 15.89 25.32 0.78
N ALA A 28 16.63 24.66 1.65
CA ALA A 28 17.97 24.16 1.33
C ALA A 28 17.94 23.13 0.19
N ARG A 29 16.91 22.28 0.16
CA ARG A 29 16.75 21.28 -0.90
C ARG A 29 16.43 21.90 -2.25
N ALA A 30 15.55 22.91 -2.27
CA ALA A 30 15.25 23.67 -3.49
C ALA A 30 16.48 24.42 -4.03
N ALA A 31 17.40 24.84 -3.16
CA ALA A 31 18.65 25.49 -3.54
C ALA A 31 19.78 24.52 -3.91
N GLY A 32 19.55 23.20 -3.89
CA GLY A 32 20.58 22.19 -4.19
C GLY A 32 21.68 22.03 -3.12
N SER A 33 21.51 22.65 -1.95
CA SER A 33 22.52 22.68 -0.87
C SER A 33 22.10 21.84 0.36
N ALA A 34 21.02 21.07 0.25
CA ALA A 34 20.53 20.27 1.36
C ALA A 34 21.52 19.16 1.76
N LYS A 35 21.78 19.06 3.06
CA LYS A 35 22.49 17.92 3.64
C LYS A 35 21.59 16.67 3.72
N PRO A 36 22.16 15.46 3.85
CA PRO A 36 21.39 14.24 4.07
C PRO A 36 20.56 14.31 5.36
N PRO A 37 19.37 13.69 5.44
CA PRO A 37 18.49 13.71 6.61
C PRO A 37 19.16 13.16 7.87
N LEU A 38 18.68 13.57 9.05
CA LEU A 38 19.27 13.24 10.35
C LEU A 38 18.93 11.83 10.83
N PHE A 39 17.71 11.38 10.55
CA PHE A 39 17.25 10.05 10.94
C PHE A 39 16.18 9.55 9.97
N LYS A 40 15.89 8.24 10.06
CA LYS A 40 14.94 7.54 9.20
C LYS A 40 13.73 7.07 10.00
N ILE A 41 12.56 7.18 9.39
CA ILE A 41 11.30 6.58 9.82
C ILE A 41 10.83 5.65 8.70
N THR A 42 10.29 4.50 9.05
CA THR A 42 9.79 3.50 8.10
C THR A 42 8.29 3.36 8.20
N PHE A 43 7.63 3.26 7.05
CA PHE A 43 6.21 2.97 6.93
C PHE A 43 6.03 1.51 6.52
N SER A 44 5.06 0.84 7.15
CA SER A 44 4.67 -0.53 6.83
C SER A 44 3.16 -0.67 6.91
N LEU A 45 2.60 -1.64 6.19
CA LEU A 45 1.21 -2.05 6.36
C LEU A 45 1.18 -3.24 7.33
N GLN A 46 0.44 -3.13 8.42
CA GLN A 46 0.26 -4.22 9.37
C GLN A 46 -1.23 -4.47 9.53
N SER A 47 -1.68 -5.67 9.18
CA SER A 47 -3.10 -6.04 9.06
C SER A 47 -3.84 -5.07 8.13
N VAL A 48 -4.54 -4.07 8.67
CA VAL A 48 -5.34 -3.09 7.90
C VAL A 48 -4.87 -1.65 8.04
N ASP A 49 -3.82 -1.41 8.83
CA ASP A 49 -3.38 -0.06 9.20
C ASP A 49 -1.93 0.22 8.80
N ILE A 50 -1.69 1.48 8.44
CA ILE A 50 -0.35 1.98 8.16
C ILE A 50 0.33 2.30 9.48
N VAL A 51 1.39 1.55 9.76
CA VAL A 51 2.21 1.69 10.96
C VAL A 51 3.49 2.47 10.62
N ILE A 52 3.77 3.47 11.44
CA ILE A 52 4.94 4.34 11.33
C ILE A 52 5.91 3.98 12.45
N GLN A 53 7.14 3.58 12.10
CA GLN A 53 8.16 3.17 13.05
C GLN A 53 9.44 4.01 12.90
N PRO A 54 9.94 4.66 13.96
CA PRO A 54 9.30 4.81 15.28
C PRO A 54 7.99 5.63 15.23
N PRO A 55 7.08 5.46 16.21
CA PRO A 55 5.83 6.20 16.27
C PRO A 55 6.05 7.72 16.27
N VAL A 56 5.23 8.44 15.50
CA VAL A 56 5.36 9.89 15.29
C VAL A 56 5.25 10.68 16.59
N ASN A 57 4.39 10.25 17.51
CA ASN A 57 4.24 10.83 18.84
C ASN A 57 5.51 10.68 19.68
N GLU A 58 6.18 9.53 19.63
CA GLU A 58 7.45 9.29 20.31
C GLU A 58 8.58 10.13 19.70
N VAL A 59 8.64 10.23 18.37
CA VAL A 59 9.59 11.14 17.70
C VAL A 59 9.38 12.58 18.16
N ASN A 60 8.13 13.06 18.20
CA ASN A 60 7.81 14.41 18.65
C ASN A 60 8.21 14.65 20.12
N LYS A 61 7.95 13.67 21.01
CA LYS A 61 8.34 13.74 22.43
C LYS A 61 9.86 13.80 22.59
N VAL A 62 10.59 12.94 21.89
CA VAL A 62 12.06 12.87 21.97
C VAL A 62 12.70 14.15 21.44
N LEU A 63 12.26 14.65 20.28
CA LEU A 63 12.76 15.90 19.71
C LEU A 63 12.41 17.12 20.58
N GLY A 64 11.19 17.17 21.13
CA GLY A 64 10.80 18.22 22.07
C GLY A 64 11.61 18.17 23.37
N ARG A 65 11.92 16.97 23.87
CA ARG A 65 12.80 16.76 25.03
C ARG A 65 14.21 17.23 24.71
N LEU A 66 14.76 16.89 23.54
CA LEU A 66 16.09 17.34 23.11
C LEU A 66 16.22 18.87 23.17
N VAL A 67 15.21 19.62 22.67
CA VAL A 67 15.22 21.09 22.72
C VAL A 67 15.15 21.61 24.16
N ARG A 68 14.32 21.02 25.02
CA ARG A 68 14.23 21.41 26.44
C ARG A 68 15.51 21.11 27.21
N SER A 69 16.10 19.94 26.99
CA SER A 69 17.31 19.51 27.70
C SER A 69 18.52 20.40 27.44
N MET A 70 18.56 21.12 26.31
CA MET A 70 19.58 22.15 26.07
C MET A 70 19.49 23.29 27.09
N VAL A 71 18.28 23.74 27.46
CA VAL A 71 18.11 24.74 28.53
C VAL A 71 18.31 24.10 29.89
N GLU A 72 17.75 22.91 30.12
CA GLU A 72 17.86 22.22 31.41
C GLU A 72 19.32 21.89 31.77
N SER A 73 20.23 21.79 30.80
CA SER A 73 21.67 21.66 31.06
C SER A 73 22.22 22.77 31.96
N SER A 74 21.59 23.96 31.97
CA SER A 74 21.96 25.06 32.86
C SER A 74 21.58 24.84 34.33
N LYS A 75 20.73 23.83 34.65
CA LYS A 75 20.40 23.44 36.03
C LYS A 75 21.59 22.86 36.78
N ALA A 76 22.59 22.34 36.08
CA ALA A 76 23.82 21.85 36.70
C ALA A 76 24.69 22.98 37.30
N PHE A 77 24.38 24.24 37.00
CA PHE A 77 25.15 25.40 37.44
C PHE A 77 24.41 26.13 38.56
N VAL A 78 24.81 25.83 39.79
CA VAL A 78 24.32 26.49 41.02
C VAL A 78 24.85 27.93 41.05
N ARG A 79 24.03 28.86 41.54
CA ARG A 79 24.44 30.25 41.74
C ARG A 79 25.38 30.36 42.91
N TRP A 80 26.19 31.41 42.92
CA TRP A 80 27.00 31.75 44.09
C TRP A 80 26.28 32.76 44.97
N MET A 81 26.55 32.74 46.27
CA MET A 81 26.08 33.80 47.16
C MET A 81 26.72 35.13 46.77
N ASP A 82 25.96 36.22 46.92
CA ASP A 82 26.38 37.55 46.48
C ASP A 82 27.74 37.96 47.05
N GLY A 83 28.62 38.45 46.18
CA GLY A 83 30.00 38.81 46.55
C GLY A 83 30.93 37.66 46.93
N THR A 84 30.50 36.39 46.81
CA THR A 84 31.31 35.22 47.19
C THR A 84 31.59 34.28 46.01
N CYS A 85 32.49 33.32 46.22
CA CYS A 85 32.71 32.17 45.33
C CYS A 85 32.16 30.87 45.94
N ILE A 86 31.11 30.98 46.77
CA ILE A 86 30.50 29.85 47.48
C ILE A 86 29.14 29.57 46.85
N GLU A 87 28.89 28.33 46.45
CA GLU A 87 27.61 27.90 45.92
C GLU A 87 26.47 28.17 46.91
N ALA A 88 25.35 28.67 46.41
CA ALA A 88 24.17 28.91 47.19
C ALA A 88 23.68 27.56 47.76
N PRO A 89 23.61 27.43 49.10
CA PRO A 89 23.19 26.18 49.71
C PRO A 89 21.74 25.86 49.33
N GLU A 90 21.43 24.57 49.28
CA GLU A 90 20.07 24.10 49.06
C GLU A 90 19.14 24.63 50.16
N GLN A 91 18.01 25.21 49.75
CA GLN A 91 16.99 25.65 50.71
C GLN A 91 15.94 24.56 50.86
N ARG A 92 15.88 23.94 52.04
CA ARG A 92 14.81 23.01 52.39
C ARG A 92 13.55 23.79 52.74
N GLY A 93 12.40 23.28 52.34
CA GLY A 93 11.10 23.85 52.66
C GLY A 93 10.78 23.76 54.15
N ALA A 94 9.59 24.21 54.52
CA ALA A 94 9.14 24.19 55.92
C ALA A 94 8.81 22.77 56.40
N ASN A 95 8.49 21.85 55.48
CA ASN A 95 8.20 20.45 55.78
C ASN A 95 9.39 19.56 55.40
N GLU A 96 9.58 18.44 56.12
CA GLU A 96 10.64 17.46 55.83
C GLU A 96 10.46 16.78 54.46
N ASP A 97 9.23 16.75 53.93
CA ASP A 97 8.90 16.17 52.62
C ASP A 97 9.08 17.14 51.43
N ASP A 98 9.42 18.41 51.69
CA ASP A 98 9.57 19.41 50.63
C ASP A 98 10.88 19.16 49.83
N GLU A 99 10.78 19.09 48.49
CA GLU A 99 11.97 18.98 47.64
C GLU A 99 12.91 20.19 47.83
N PRO A 100 14.22 19.97 48.03
CA PRO A 100 15.16 21.06 48.25
C PRO A 100 15.23 21.99 47.04
N VAL A 101 15.07 23.29 47.28
CA VAL A 101 15.17 24.32 46.25
C VAL A 101 16.64 24.64 46.00
N VAL A 102 17.10 24.32 44.79
CA VAL A 102 18.44 24.66 44.32
C VAL A 102 18.39 25.91 43.45
N PHE A 103 19.11 26.96 43.87
CA PHE A 103 19.21 28.20 43.11
C PHE A 103 20.19 28.05 41.96
N THR A 104 19.66 27.83 40.76
CA THR A 104 20.46 27.65 39.54
C THR A 104 20.31 28.84 38.59
N PHE A 105 21.21 28.93 37.62
CA PHE A 105 21.09 29.91 36.52
C PHE A 105 19.96 29.57 35.53
N TYR A 106 19.34 28.40 35.65
CA TYR A 106 18.29 27.91 34.75
C TYR A 106 17.16 28.91 34.53
N TRP A 107 16.62 29.50 35.60
CA TRP A 107 15.47 30.39 35.49
C TRP A 107 15.75 31.63 34.64
N ASP A 108 16.94 32.22 34.79
CA ASP A 108 17.33 33.40 34.01
C ASP A 108 17.64 33.03 32.55
N VAL A 109 18.28 31.88 32.33
CA VAL A 109 18.57 31.37 30.98
C VAL A 109 17.28 31.00 30.25
N ALA A 110 16.34 30.37 30.93
CA ALA A 110 15.03 30.00 30.38
C ALA A 110 14.16 31.23 30.07
N ALA A 111 14.28 32.31 30.86
CA ALA A 111 13.60 33.59 30.63
C ALA A 111 14.27 34.46 29.55
N ASN A 112 15.46 34.10 29.07
CA ASN A 112 16.18 34.88 28.08
C ASN A 112 15.40 34.92 26.74
N PRO A 113 15.00 36.11 26.23
CA PRO A 113 14.20 36.23 25.01
C PRO A 113 14.85 35.59 23.77
N SER A 114 16.17 35.60 23.68
CA SER A 114 16.90 35.00 22.56
C SER A 114 16.84 33.47 22.62
N VAL A 115 16.92 32.88 23.82
CA VAL A 115 16.75 31.43 24.03
C VAL A 115 15.33 31.01 23.68
N ILE A 116 14.33 31.73 24.20
CA ILE A 116 12.91 31.48 23.90
C ILE A 116 12.64 31.52 22.39
N LYS A 117 13.17 32.52 21.68
CA LYS A 117 12.99 32.66 20.23
C LYS A 117 13.55 31.47 19.45
N VAL A 118 14.75 31.00 19.80
CA VAL A 118 15.37 29.85 19.12
C VAL A 118 14.62 28.56 19.45
N MET A 119 14.22 28.35 20.70
CA MET A 119 13.37 27.22 21.09
C MET A 119 12.06 27.17 20.31
N LEU A 120 11.38 28.31 20.18
CA LEU A 120 10.13 28.39 19.41
C LEU A 120 10.37 27.99 17.96
N THR A 121 11.44 28.50 17.35
CA THR A 121 11.78 28.20 15.95
C THR A 121 12.09 26.72 15.73
N LEU A 122 12.88 26.12 16.62
CA LEU A 122 13.18 24.69 16.60
C LEU A 122 11.91 23.83 16.74
N ASN A 123 11.04 24.17 17.70
CA ASN A 123 9.77 23.47 17.89
C ASN A 123 8.86 23.59 16.65
N GLN A 124 8.80 24.76 16.01
CA GLN A 124 8.08 24.95 14.75
C GLN A 124 8.66 24.08 13.62
N SER A 125 9.99 23.98 13.50
CA SER A 125 10.64 23.07 12.54
C SER A 125 10.31 21.60 12.81
N ILE A 126 10.29 21.18 14.08
CA ILE A 126 9.87 19.83 14.48
C ILE A 126 8.41 19.59 14.07
N GLN A 127 7.49 20.50 14.40
CA GLN A 127 6.08 20.35 14.04
C GLN A 127 5.86 20.31 12.52
N ARG A 128 6.62 21.08 11.74
CA ARG A 128 6.58 21.03 10.26
C ARG A 128 7.03 19.67 9.73
N ALA A 129 8.11 19.11 10.26
CA ALA A 129 8.57 17.78 9.89
C ALA A 129 7.53 16.71 10.23
N ILE A 130 7.06 16.68 11.48
CA ILE A 130 6.05 15.73 11.98
C ILE A 130 4.75 15.81 11.18
N SER A 131 4.23 17.01 10.95
CA SER A 131 3.02 17.22 10.14
C SER A 131 3.20 16.74 8.70
N GLY A 132 4.39 16.93 8.13
CA GLY A 132 4.71 16.43 6.79
C GLY A 132 4.73 14.90 6.72
N VAL A 133 5.32 14.24 7.71
CA VAL A 133 5.33 12.77 7.82
C VAL A 133 3.90 12.24 7.92
N SER A 134 3.06 12.81 8.79
CA SER A 134 1.65 12.41 8.94
C SER A 134 0.84 12.63 7.66
N ARG A 135 1.04 13.76 6.96
CA ARG A 135 0.39 14.03 5.66
C ARG A 135 0.81 13.02 4.59
N TYR A 136 2.08 12.60 4.58
CA TYR A 136 2.54 11.59 3.65
C TYR A 136 1.89 10.24 3.93
N ALA A 137 1.76 9.82 5.21
CA ALA A 137 1.01 8.61 5.57
C ALA A 137 -0.45 8.70 5.11
N GLU A 138 -1.08 9.87 5.25
CA GLU A 138 -2.46 10.08 4.80
C GLU A 138 -2.63 9.99 3.28
N SER A 139 -1.62 10.39 2.50
CA SER A 139 -1.69 10.22 1.04
C SER A 139 -1.79 8.75 0.61
N TRP A 140 -1.20 7.82 1.36
CA TRP A 140 -1.34 6.39 1.13
C TRP A 140 -2.73 5.89 1.53
N ARG A 141 -3.29 6.38 2.65
CA ARG A 141 -4.64 5.99 3.13
C ARG A 141 -5.77 6.29 2.13
N ARG A 142 -5.56 7.18 1.16
CA ARG A 142 -6.53 7.42 0.07
C ARG A 142 -6.86 6.14 -0.71
N GLN A 143 -5.93 5.19 -0.80
CA GLN A 143 -6.12 3.91 -1.47
C GLN A 143 -6.57 2.79 -0.52
N GLN A 144 -7.00 3.09 0.71
CA GLN A 144 -7.26 2.06 1.73
C GLN A 144 -8.35 1.05 1.38
N SER A 145 -9.27 1.39 0.47
CA SER A 145 -10.23 0.43 -0.06
C SER A 145 -9.55 -0.77 -0.73
N LEU A 146 -8.33 -0.60 -1.23
CA LEU A 146 -7.55 -1.69 -1.81
C LEU A 146 -7.33 -2.86 -0.85
N TRP A 147 -7.00 -2.57 0.42
CA TRP A 147 -6.66 -3.59 1.43
C TRP A 147 -7.71 -3.75 2.54
N LYS A 148 -8.67 -2.81 2.67
CA LYS A 148 -9.77 -2.91 3.65
C LYS A 148 -11.02 -3.56 3.08
N THR A 149 -11.15 -3.67 1.77
CA THR A 149 -12.32 -4.27 1.13
C THR A 149 -12.20 -5.78 1.05
N ASP A 150 -13.27 -6.47 1.42
CA ASP A 150 -13.41 -7.91 1.23
C ASP A 150 -13.52 -8.24 -0.26
N LYS A 151 -12.48 -8.92 -0.78
CA LYS A 151 -12.38 -9.32 -2.18
C LYS A 151 -13.49 -10.29 -2.56
N ALA A 152 -13.80 -11.26 -1.71
CA ALA A 152 -14.79 -12.30 -2.01
C ALA A 152 -16.17 -11.68 -2.19
N SER A 153 -16.62 -10.88 -1.21
CA SER A 153 -17.93 -10.20 -1.27
C SER A 153 -18.11 -9.32 -2.52
N VAL A 154 -17.04 -8.63 -2.95
CA VAL A 154 -17.09 -7.79 -4.17
C VAL A 154 -17.15 -8.66 -5.43
N LEU A 155 -16.38 -9.74 -5.48
CA LEU A 155 -16.32 -10.62 -6.65
C LEU A 155 -17.57 -11.47 -6.79
N ASP A 156 -18.17 -11.96 -5.71
CA ASP A 156 -19.43 -12.71 -5.74
C ASP A 156 -20.56 -11.86 -6.34
N LYS A 157 -20.67 -10.60 -5.90
CA LYS A 157 -21.64 -9.64 -6.44
C LYS A 157 -21.37 -9.27 -7.90
N PHE A 158 -20.10 -9.32 -8.31
CA PHE A 158 -19.72 -9.04 -9.70
C PHE A 158 -20.06 -10.24 -10.59
N ALA A 159 -19.63 -11.43 -10.20
CA ALA A 159 -19.90 -12.70 -10.90
C ALA A 159 -21.40 -12.98 -11.05
N ALA A 160 -22.20 -12.67 -10.03
CA ALA A 160 -23.66 -12.85 -10.07
C ALA A 160 -24.37 -12.03 -11.17
N LYS A 161 -23.70 -11.03 -11.77
CA LYS A 161 -24.23 -10.22 -12.88
C LYS A 161 -23.90 -10.79 -14.26
N ASP A 162 -23.26 -11.95 -14.31
CA ASP A 162 -22.76 -12.56 -15.54
C ASP A 162 -21.97 -11.58 -16.43
N PRO A 163 -20.85 -11.02 -15.92
CA PRO A 163 -20.16 -9.96 -16.63
C PRO A 163 -19.41 -10.48 -17.87
N PRO A 164 -19.41 -9.70 -18.98
CA PRO A 164 -18.71 -10.06 -20.21
C PRO A 164 -17.18 -10.02 -20.02
N ALA A 165 -16.44 -10.63 -20.94
CA ALA A 165 -14.97 -10.70 -20.91
C ALA A 165 -14.33 -9.31 -20.73
N ALA A 166 -14.82 -8.30 -21.48
CA ALA A 166 -14.33 -6.93 -21.42
C ALA A 166 -14.44 -6.30 -20.00
N ALA A 167 -15.46 -6.65 -19.22
CA ALA A 167 -15.62 -6.15 -17.86
C ALA A 167 -14.63 -6.78 -16.87
N TYR A 168 -14.23 -8.04 -17.10
CA TYR A 168 -13.13 -8.66 -16.37
C TYR A 168 -11.79 -8.01 -16.75
N GLU A 169 -11.55 -7.83 -18.05
CA GLU A 169 -10.33 -7.19 -18.56
C GLU A 169 -10.15 -5.77 -18.00
N GLU A 170 -11.20 -4.96 -17.93
CA GLU A 170 -11.15 -3.61 -17.35
C GLU A 170 -10.66 -3.66 -15.88
N LYS A 171 -11.21 -4.59 -15.08
CA LYS A 171 -10.80 -4.75 -13.67
C LYS A 171 -9.37 -5.27 -13.57
N LEU A 172 -8.99 -6.28 -14.34
CA LEU A 172 -7.64 -6.84 -14.35
C LEU A 172 -6.61 -5.77 -14.74
N THR A 173 -6.90 -4.99 -15.77
CA THR A 173 -6.07 -3.86 -16.22
C THR A 173 -5.93 -2.82 -15.12
N LYS A 174 -7.03 -2.43 -14.46
CA LYS A 174 -7.01 -1.46 -13.36
C LYS A 174 -6.06 -1.89 -12.24
N TYR A 175 -6.19 -3.11 -11.73
CA TYR A 175 -5.38 -3.58 -10.60
C TYR A 175 -3.92 -3.86 -11.01
N THR A 176 -3.68 -4.36 -12.23
CA THR A 176 -2.33 -4.56 -12.76
C THR A 176 -1.59 -3.23 -12.94
N ARG A 177 -2.24 -2.23 -13.53
CA ARG A 177 -1.67 -0.88 -13.66
C ARG A 177 -1.38 -0.26 -12.30
N MET A 178 -2.31 -0.38 -11.35
CA MET A 178 -2.09 0.10 -9.99
C MET A 178 -0.88 -0.57 -9.32
N ALA A 179 -0.69 -1.89 -9.50
CA ALA A 179 0.48 -2.58 -8.98
C ALA A 179 1.79 -2.05 -9.60
N ALA A 180 1.81 -1.79 -10.91
CA ALA A 180 2.96 -1.19 -11.59
C ALA A 180 3.24 0.25 -11.10
N ASP A 181 2.20 1.07 -10.95
CA ASP A 181 2.30 2.45 -10.45
C ASP A 181 2.86 2.48 -9.02
N LEU A 182 2.39 1.57 -8.14
CA LEU A 182 2.87 1.45 -6.76
C LEU A 182 4.33 1.03 -6.68
N ALA A 183 4.79 0.16 -7.59
CA ALA A 183 6.19 -0.23 -7.67
C ALA A 183 7.09 0.97 -7.99
N MET A 184 6.65 1.88 -8.87
CA MET A 184 7.37 3.12 -9.18
C MET A 184 7.37 4.13 -8.03
N GLN A 185 6.35 4.10 -7.16
CA GLN A 185 6.23 4.98 -6.00
C GLN A 185 7.09 4.54 -4.80
N ALA A 186 7.68 3.34 -4.82
CA ALA A 186 8.49 2.80 -3.74
C ALA A 186 9.87 3.49 -3.64
N ARG A 187 9.89 4.71 -3.08
CA ARG A 187 11.10 5.52 -2.90
C ARG A 187 11.14 6.22 -1.56
N ASP A 188 12.34 6.38 -1.02
CA ASP A 188 12.55 7.23 0.16
C ASP A 188 12.22 8.69 -0.17
N VAL A 189 11.49 9.35 0.73
CA VAL A 189 11.11 10.76 0.63
C VAL A 189 11.66 11.50 1.84
N ASP A 190 12.43 12.56 1.58
CA ASP A 190 12.96 13.37 2.67
C ASP A 190 11.96 14.50 3.02
N GLN A 191 11.51 14.53 4.26
CA GLN A 191 10.61 15.55 4.81
C GLN A 191 11.37 16.39 5.85
N GLU A 192 11.74 17.61 5.48
CA GLU A 192 12.72 18.42 6.22
C GLU A 192 13.99 17.57 6.52
N PHE A 193 14.33 17.45 7.79
CA PHE A 193 15.47 16.68 8.31
C PHE A 193 15.19 15.19 8.54
N VAL A 194 14.02 14.68 8.15
CA VAL A 194 13.61 13.28 8.37
C VAL A 194 13.54 12.53 7.05
N ARG A 195 14.14 11.34 6.96
CA ARG A 195 13.92 10.41 5.84
C ARG A 195 12.71 9.54 6.12
N VAL A 196 11.75 9.54 5.22
CA VAL A 196 10.60 8.63 5.27
C VAL A 196 10.80 7.52 4.24
N SER A 197 10.82 6.28 4.71
CA SER A 197 10.97 5.11 3.87
C SER A 197 9.67 4.36 3.76
N CYS A 198 9.14 4.23 2.54
CA CYS A 198 7.87 3.57 2.27
C CYS A 198 8.02 2.23 1.52
N HIS A 199 9.23 1.71 1.33
CA HIS A 199 9.44 0.47 0.57
C HIS A 199 8.61 -0.71 1.07
N ALA A 200 8.56 -0.94 2.39
CA ALA A 200 7.77 -2.03 2.97
C ALA A 200 6.25 -1.81 2.77
N LEU A 201 5.78 -0.57 2.99
CA LEU A 201 4.39 -0.19 2.70
C LEU A 201 4.05 -0.39 1.22
N ALA A 202 4.87 0.14 0.31
CA ALA A 202 4.65 0.06 -1.13
C ALA A 202 4.64 -1.39 -1.62
N SER A 203 5.55 -2.25 -1.12
CA SER A 203 5.52 -3.68 -1.41
C SER A 203 4.21 -4.31 -0.96
N SER A 204 3.79 -4.08 0.29
CA SER A 204 2.56 -4.68 0.83
C SER A 204 1.31 -4.22 0.05
N VAL A 205 1.22 -2.93 -0.27
CA VAL A 205 0.09 -2.37 -1.03
C VAL A 205 0.09 -2.86 -2.49
N ARG A 206 1.28 -3.05 -3.10
CA ARG A 206 1.40 -3.69 -4.41
C ARG A 206 0.93 -5.14 -4.37
N ASP A 207 1.33 -5.89 -3.35
CA ASP A 207 0.97 -7.29 -3.20
C ASP A 207 -0.55 -7.46 -2.98
N GLU A 208 -1.21 -6.48 -2.33
CA GLU A 208 -2.68 -6.39 -2.27
C GLU A 208 -3.33 -6.16 -3.64
N ALA A 209 -2.76 -5.28 -4.48
CA ALA A 209 -3.23 -5.08 -5.86
C ALA A 209 -3.07 -6.35 -6.71
N LEU A 210 -1.94 -7.05 -6.61
CA LEU A 210 -1.75 -8.35 -7.25
C LEU A 210 -2.67 -9.44 -6.66
N GLY A 211 -3.01 -9.33 -5.37
CA GLY A 211 -4.04 -10.14 -4.73
C GLY A 211 -5.41 -9.96 -5.38
N TRP A 212 -5.79 -8.74 -5.74
CA TRP A 212 -7.01 -8.50 -6.52
C TRP A 212 -6.95 -9.11 -7.92
N VAL A 213 -5.84 -8.97 -8.64
CA VAL A 213 -5.65 -9.60 -9.96
C VAL A 213 -5.88 -11.11 -9.86
N ARG A 214 -5.21 -11.77 -8.90
CA ARG A 214 -5.37 -13.23 -8.67
C ARG A 214 -6.80 -13.60 -8.31
N ALA A 215 -7.46 -12.85 -7.42
CA ALA A 215 -8.83 -13.14 -7.01
C ALA A 215 -9.83 -12.98 -8.18
N ILE A 216 -9.67 -11.94 -9.00
CA ILE A 216 -10.47 -11.74 -10.21
C ILE A 216 -10.25 -12.90 -11.20
N SER A 217 -9.01 -13.25 -11.48
CA SER A 217 -8.66 -14.36 -12.37
C SER A 217 -9.20 -15.70 -11.87
N ALA A 218 -9.18 -15.95 -10.56
CA ALA A 218 -9.73 -17.17 -9.97
C ALA A 218 -11.26 -17.23 -10.05
N SER A 219 -11.94 -16.10 -9.79
CA SER A 219 -13.40 -15.98 -9.97
C SER A 219 -13.79 -16.23 -11.43
N MET A 220 -13.06 -15.64 -12.37
CA MET A 220 -13.26 -15.83 -13.81
C MET A 220 -13.04 -17.30 -14.21
N ARG A 221 -11.93 -17.90 -13.77
CA ARG A 221 -11.62 -19.32 -13.99
C ARG A 221 -12.75 -20.25 -13.57
N SER A 222 -13.32 -20.04 -12.39
CA SER A 222 -14.37 -20.91 -11.86
C SER A 222 -15.59 -20.96 -12.77
N ILE A 223 -15.97 -19.82 -13.34
CA ILE A 223 -17.12 -19.69 -14.24
C ILE A 223 -16.78 -20.30 -15.60
N ASP A 224 -15.62 -19.93 -16.15
CA ASP A 224 -15.23 -20.31 -17.50
C ASP A 224 -14.96 -21.81 -17.62
N MET A 225 -14.36 -22.44 -16.59
CA MET A 225 -14.15 -23.89 -16.55
C MET A 225 -15.48 -24.66 -16.50
N ALA A 226 -16.47 -24.16 -15.76
CA ALA A 226 -17.79 -24.78 -15.72
C ALA A 226 -18.52 -24.64 -17.07
N ALA A 227 -18.42 -23.47 -17.70
CA ALA A 227 -18.98 -23.24 -19.04
C ALA A 227 -18.30 -24.11 -20.10
N LEU A 228 -16.97 -24.24 -20.05
CA LEU A 228 -16.18 -25.13 -20.92
C LEU A 228 -16.62 -26.59 -20.78
N SER A 229 -16.75 -27.09 -19.55
CA SER A 229 -17.24 -28.44 -19.26
C SER A 229 -18.63 -28.67 -19.86
N SER A 230 -19.55 -27.73 -19.65
CA SER A 230 -20.91 -27.81 -20.18
C SER A 230 -20.95 -27.87 -21.71
N VAL A 231 -20.11 -27.08 -22.39
CA VAL A 231 -20.02 -27.11 -23.86
C VAL A 231 -19.48 -28.46 -24.34
N ARG A 232 -18.44 -28.98 -23.68
CA ARG A 232 -17.86 -30.29 -24.02
C ARG A 232 -18.84 -31.43 -23.83
N GLU A 233 -19.56 -31.44 -22.71
CA GLU A 233 -20.60 -32.44 -22.46
C GLU A 233 -21.69 -32.39 -23.54
N ARG A 234 -22.14 -31.18 -23.93
CA ARG A 234 -23.08 -31.01 -25.04
C ARG A 234 -22.54 -31.59 -26.35
N ILE A 235 -21.28 -31.30 -26.72
CA ILE A 235 -20.68 -31.85 -27.95
C ILE A 235 -20.61 -33.37 -27.89
N ARG A 236 -20.13 -33.92 -26.78
CA ARG A 236 -19.97 -35.38 -26.60
C ARG A 236 -21.32 -36.12 -26.62
N ASP A 237 -22.34 -35.55 -26.01
CA ASP A 237 -23.66 -36.16 -25.97
C ASP A 237 -24.34 -36.10 -27.34
N SER A 238 -24.17 -35.00 -28.08
CA SER A 238 -24.60 -34.90 -29.48
C SER A 238 -23.87 -35.89 -30.39
N ASP A 239 -22.54 -36.00 -30.26
CA ASP A 239 -21.74 -36.98 -31.00
C ASP A 239 -22.22 -38.42 -30.78
N ARG A 240 -22.44 -38.81 -29.52
CA ARG A 240 -22.97 -40.12 -29.17
C ARG A 240 -24.36 -40.36 -29.76
N ALA A 241 -25.22 -39.35 -29.73
CA ALA A 241 -26.58 -39.45 -30.24
C ALA A 241 -26.61 -39.52 -31.78
N LEU A 242 -25.71 -38.83 -32.46
CA LEU A 242 -25.56 -38.88 -33.92
C LEU A 242 -25.09 -40.28 -34.38
N HIS A 243 -24.20 -40.91 -33.62
CA HIS A 243 -23.70 -42.26 -33.88
C HIS A 243 -24.62 -43.40 -33.42
N ALA A 244 -25.72 -43.10 -32.74
CA ALA A 244 -26.67 -44.11 -32.32
C ALA A 244 -27.30 -44.75 -33.56
N ARG A 245 -27.31 -46.10 -33.64
CA ARG A 245 -27.98 -46.82 -34.73
C ARG A 245 -29.48 -46.92 -34.42
N PRO A 246 -30.35 -46.18 -35.12
CA PRO A 246 -31.78 -46.23 -34.83
C PRO A 246 -32.35 -47.58 -35.28
N SER A 247 -33.06 -48.23 -34.38
CA SER A 247 -33.81 -49.47 -34.60
C SER A 247 -35.32 -49.20 -34.72
N THR A 248 -35.76 -48.01 -34.29
CA THR A 248 -37.15 -47.56 -34.36
C THR A 248 -37.30 -46.26 -35.16
N LEU A 249 -38.50 -46.00 -35.66
CA LEU A 249 -38.83 -44.75 -36.35
C LEU A 249 -38.64 -43.52 -35.43
N GLU A 250 -38.94 -43.65 -34.14
CA GLU A 250 -38.76 -42.57 -33.16
C GLU A 250 -37.29 -42.25 -32.92
N GLU A 251 -36.42 -43.28 -32.84
CA GLU A 251 -34.96 -43.08 -32.77
C GLU A 251 -34.42 -42.41 -34.04
N LEU A 252 -34.92 -42.79 -35.22
CA LEU A 252 -34.53 -42.16 -36.49
C LEU A 252 -34.94 -40.68 -36.53
N LYS A 253 -36.17 -40.36 -36.10
CA LYS A 253 -36.65 -38.96 -36.00
C LYS A 253 -35.79 -38.16 -35.03
N ALA A 254 -35.36 -38.75 -33.91
CA ALA A 254 -34.50 -38.08 -32.94
C ALA A 254 -33.15 -37.71 -33.54
N VAL A 255 -32.50 -38.62 -34.29
CA VAL A 255 -31.22 -38.36 -34.98
C VAL A 255 -31.39 -37.26 -36.05
N LEU A 256 -32.42 -37.34 -36.89
CA LEU A 256 -32.70 -36.30 -37.90
C LEU A 256 -33.00 -34.94 -37.27
N GLY A 257 -33.71 -34.93 -36.14
CA GLY A 257 -33.97 -33.74 -35.34
C GLY A 257 -32.68 -33.14 -34.78
N LEU A 258 -31.75 -33.97 -34.32
CA LEU A 258 -30.44 -33.54 -33.83
C LEU A 258 -29.59 -32.92 -34.94
N ILE A 259 -29.61 -33.48 -36.16
CA ILE A 259 -28.90 -32.90 -37.32
C ILE A 259 -29.46 -31.52 -37.65
N ALA A 260 -30.79 -31.39 -37.75
CA ALA A 260 -31.45 -30.11 -38.00
C ALA A 260 -31.14 -29.09 -36.90
N TRP A 261 -31.15 -29.53 -35.64
CA TRP A 261 -30.80 -28.70 -34.50
C TRP A 261 -29.33 -28.24 -34.55
N THR A 262 -28.38 -29.15 -34.82
CA THR A 262 -26.94 -28.86 -34.91
C THR A 262 -26.65 -27.78 -35.94
N ARG A 263 -27.31 -27.86 -37.11
CA ARG A 263 -27.24 -26.81 -38.15
C ARG A 263 -27.79 -25.48 -37.66
N SER A 264 -28.93 -25.49 -36.98
CA SER A 264 -29.57 -24.27 -36.48
C SER A 264 -28.80 -23.59 -35.34
N GLU A 265 -28.07 -24.36 -34.53
CA GLU A 265 -27.33 -23.89 -33.35
C GLU A 265 -25.89 -23.45 -33.70
N SER A 266 -25.41 -23.70 -34.92
CA SER A 266 -24.01 -23.47 -35.32
C SER A 266 -23.49 -22.08 -34.99
N MET A 267 -24.24 -21.03 -35.34
CA MET A 267 -23.88 -19.64 -35.02
C MET A 267 -23.86 -19.37 -33.50
N ALA A 268 -24.83 -19.90 -32.75
CA ALA A 268 -24.88 -19.71 -31.31
C ALA A 268 -23.72 -20.41 -30.60
N MET A 269 -23.34 -21.60 -31.07
CA MET A 269 -22.18 -22.33 -30.56
C MET A 269 -20.86 -21.63 -30.91
N GLU A 270 -20.76 -21.05 -32.12
CA GLU A 270 -19.62 -20.22 -32.53
C GLU A 270 -19.39 -19.03 -31.61
N LEU A 271 -20.44 -18.25 -31.36
CA LEU A 271 -20.37 -17.15 -30.41
C LEU A 271 -19.93 -17.63 -29.02
N LYS A 272 -20.39 -18.82 -28.61
CA LYS A 272 -20.08 -19.39 -27.29
C LYS A 272 -18.64 -19.85 -27.15
N TYR A 273 -18.09 -20.61 -28.10
CA TYR A 273 -16.68 -21.02 -28.01
C TYR A 273 -15.74 -19.84 -28.26
N ALA A 274 -16.11 -18.87 -29.11
CA ALA A 274 -15.30 -17.67 -29.34
C ALA A 274 -15.21 -16.80 -28.08
N ASP A 275 -16.33 -16.62 -27.35
CA ASP A 275 -16.31 -15.94 -26.05
C ASP A 275 -15.45 -16.70 -25.03
N LEU A 276 -15.58 -18.03 -24.94
CA LEU A 276 -14.74 -18.84 -24.06
C LEU A 276 -13.26 -18.66 -24.37
N GLU A 277 -12.85 -18.81 -25.64
CA GLU A 277 -11.47 -18.62 -26.06
C GLU A 277 -10.95 -17.23 -25.67
N GLU A 278 -11.73 -16.17 -25.88
CA GLU A 278 -11.35 -14.80 -25.52
C GLU A 278 -11.20 -14.62 -24.00
N ARG A 279 -12.06 -15.26 -23.22
CA ARG A 279 -12.00 -15.25 -21.75
C ARG A 279 -10.76 -15.97 -21.23
N PHE A 280 -10.44 -17.16 -21.75
CA PHE A 280 -9.20 -17.85 -21.40
C PHE A 280 -7.95 -17.08 -21.85
N ARG A 281 -7.97 -16.48 -23.06
CA ARG A 281 -6.90 -15.61 -23.56
C ARG A 281 -6.66 -14.42 -22.64
N THR A 282 -7.73 -13.77 -22.18
CA THR A 282 -7.66 -12.67 -21.21
C THR A 282 -6.96 -13.12 -19.93
N ARG A 283 -7.29 -14.31 -19.41
CA ARG A 283 -6.62 -14.84 -18.22
C ARG A 283 -5.12 -15.09 -18.43
N VAL A 284 -4.71 -15.56 -19.61
CA VAL A 284 -3.29 -15.70 -19.97
C VAL A 284 -2.58 -14.34 -19.96
N LEU A 285 -3.20 -13.32 -20.55
CA LEU A 285 -2.62 -11.97 -20.65
C LEU A 285 -2.29 -11.36 -19.28
N PHE A 286 -3.13 -11.62 -18.27
CA PHE A 286 -2.97 -11.08 -16.91
C PHE A 286 -2.39 -12.08 -15.91
N ALA A 287 -1.98 -13.27 -16.37
CA ALA A 287 -1.44 -14.31 -15.51
C ALA A 287 -0.15 -13.83 -14.83
N GLN A 288 -0.04 -14.09 -13.53
CA GLN A 288 1.21 -13.87 -12.83
C GLN A 288 2.23 -14.93 -13.25
N PRO A 289 3.55 -14.67 -13.13
CA PRO A 289 4.58 -15.59 -13.60
C PRO A 289 4.44 -17.03 -13.07
N ALA A 290 3.94 -17.20 -11.85
CA ALA A 290 3.70 -18.51 -11.23
C ALA A 290 2.53 -19.28 -11.86
N ASP A 291 1.53 -18.57 -12.40
CA ASP A 291 0.28 -19.14 -12.90
C ASP A 291 0.23 -19.21 -14.45
N ALA A 292 1.18 -18.55 -15.13
CA ALA A 292 1.19 -18.38 -16.58
C ALA A 292 1.14 -19.70 -17.36
N ALA A 293 1.95 -20.69 -16.97
CA ALA A 293 1.98 -21.98 -17.66
C ALA A 293 0.63 -22.74 -17.55
N ALA A 294 0.00 -22.70 -16.37
CA ALA A 294 -1.30 -23.32 -16.17
C ALA A 294 -2.40 -22.60 -16.96
N ALA A 295 -2.36 -21.25 -17.00
CA ALA A 295 -3.30 -20.46 -17.79
C ALA A 295 -3.17 -20.75 -19.30
N CYS A 296 -1.95 -20.89 -19.83
CA CYS A 296 -1.73 -21.25 -21.23
C CYS A 296 -2.28 -22.64 -21.55
N ALA A 297 -2.01 -23.64 -20.70
CA ALA A 297 -2.54 -24.99 -20.91
C ALA A 297 -4.07 -25.03 -20.92
N GLU A 298 -4.72 -24.28 -20.02
CA GLU A 298 -6.18 -24.13 -20.01
C GLU A 298 -6.73 -23.42 -21.24
N TYR A 299 -5.99 -22.44 -21.78
CA TYR A 299 -6.37 -21.76 -23.02
C TYR A 299 -6.27 -22.70 -24.23
N ASP A 300 -5.16 -23.42 -24.38
CA ASP A 300 -4.98 -24.40 -25.44
C ASP A 300 -6.07 -25.48 -25.39
N ASP A 301 -6.39 -25.94 -24.18
CA ASP A 301 -7.49 -26.87 -23.91
C ASP A 301 -8.85 -26.29 -24.34
N ALA A 302 -9.16 -25.04 -24.00
CA ALA A 302 -10.40 -24.39 -24.42
C ALA A 302 -10.52 -24.26 -25.96
N CYS A 303 -9.43 -23.96 -26.66
CA CYS A 303 -9.41 -23.85 -28.13
C CYS A 303 -9.74 -25.17 -28.85
N THR A 304 -9.60 -26.33 -28.18
CA THR A 304 -9.98 -27.63 -28.78
C THR A 304 -11.48 -27.77 -29.05
N VAL A 305 -12.33 -27.03 -28.33
CA VAL A 305 -13.79 -27.10 -28.45
C VAL A 305 -14.26 -26.70 -29.84
N ARG A 306 -13.62 -25.69 -30.43
CA ARG A 306 -13.92 -25.25 -31.79
C ARG A 306 -13.76 -26.40 -32.79
N GLY A 307 -12.63 -27.11 -32.73
CA GLY A 307 -12.36 -28.25 -33.59
C GLY A 307 -13.39 -29.37 -33.40
N ALA A 308 -13.65 -29.74 -32.15
CA ALA A 308 -14.63 -30.78 -31.83
C ALA A 308 -16.07 -30.43 -32.30
N TRP A 309 -16.46 -29.16 -32.25
CA TRP A 309 -17.75 -28.72 -32.79
C TRP A 309 -17.80 -28.80 -34.31
N LEU A 310 -16.75 -28.35 -35.00
CA LEU A 310 -16.70 -28.39 -36.46
C LEU A 310 -16.72 -29.84 -36.98
N GLU A 311 -16.02 -30.76 -36.33
CA GLU A 311 -16.07 -32.19 -36.65
C GLU A 311 -17.50 -32.75 -36.51
N LEU A 312 -18.21 -32.40 -35.44
CA LEU A 312 -19.60 -32.82 -35.23
C LEU A 312 -20.55 -32.26 -36.31
N VAL A 313 -20.36 -31.00 -36.71
CA VAL A 313 -21.15 -30.37 -37.79
C VAL A 313 -20.89 -31.08 -39.12
N ASP A 314 -19.62 -31.32 -39.46
CA ASP A 314 -19.24 -32.03 -40.68
C ASP A 314 -19.83 -33.45 -40.72
N GLU A 315 -19.89 -34.13 -39.58
CA GLU A 315 -20.48 -35.47 -39.48
C GLU A 315 -22.00 -35.46 -39.58
N ALA A 316 -22.66 -34.45 -39.02
CA ALA A 316 -24.11 -34.25 -39.20
C ALA A 316 -24.49 -33.92 -40.65
N ASP A 317 -23.53 -33.47 -41.47
CA ASP A 317 -23.71 -33.16 -42.88
C ASP A 317 -23.43 -34.33 -43.84
N ARG A 318 -22.85 -35.43 -43.36
CA ARG A 318 -22.62 -36.68 -44.13
C ARG A 318 -23.86 -37.57 -44.20
#